data_AF-A0A2A2FCB8-F1
#
_entry.id   AF-A0A2A2FCB8-F1
#
_cell.length_a   1.000
_cell.length_b   1.000
_cell.length_c   1.000
_cell.angle_alpha   90.00
_cell.angle_beta   90.00
_cell.angle_gamma   90.00
#
_symmetry.space_group_name_H-M   'P 1'
#
loop_
_entity.id
_entity.type
_entity.pdbx_description
1 polymer ?
#
loop_
_entity_poly.entity_id
_entity_poly.type
_entity_poly.pdbx_seq_one_letter_code
_entity_poly.pdbx_strand_id
1 'polypeptide(L)' 'MRILFQMYNAGGLHDLGIIKDGDVVECIEKGFEDWIRWELSQPTTPDLDDPDGILEAYEGPYLIAKVVDE' A
#
# COMPACT_ATOMS: atom_id res chain seq x y z
N MET A 1 4.19 -12.09 -1.59
CA MET A 1 2.80 -11.83 -1.12
C MET A 1 2.29 -10.55 -1.80
N ARG A 2 0.99 -10.40 -2.11
CA ARG A 2 0.47 -9.15 -2.74
C ARG A 2 -0.28 -8.30 -1.72
N ILE A 3 0.06 -7.01 -1.65
CA ILE A 3 -0.60 -6.05 -0.77
C ILE A 3 -1.28 -5.00 -1.63
N LEU A 4 -2.58 -4.85 -1.46
CA LEU A 4 -3.38 -3.80 -2.09
C LEU A 4 -3.49 -2.62 -1.12
N PHE A 5 -3.09 -1.44 -1.60
CA PHE A 5 -3.33 -0.17 -0.92
C PHE A 5 -4.64 0.44 -1.38
N GLN A 6 -5.44 0.89 -0.42
CA GLN A 6 -6.72 1.54 -0.66
C GLN A 6 -6.82 2.82 0.16
N MET A 7 -7.44 3.86 -0.41
CA MET A 7 -7.70 5.11 0.29
C MET A 7 -9.19 5.29 0.56
N TYR A 8 -9.54 5.73 1.77
CA TYR A 8 -10.87 6.26 2.04
C TYR A 8 -10.97 7.69 1.52
N ASN A 9 -11.82 7.90 0.53
CA ASN A 9 -12.11 9.23 -0.02
C ASN A 9 -13.59 9.34 -0.38
N ALA A 10 -14.20 10.51 -0.16
CA ALA A 10 -15.59 10.83 -0.52
C ALA A 10 -16.65 9.78 -0.06
N GLY A 11 -16.40 9.07 1.04
CA GLY A 11 -17.30 8.03 1.55
C GLY A 11 -17.18 6.67 0.84
N GLY A 12 -16.17 6.49 -0.02
CA GLY A 12 -15.84 5.23 -0.67
C GLY A 12 -14.40 4.80 -0.39
N LEU A 13 -14.14 3.51 -0.58
CA LEU A 13 -12.81 2.92 -0.52
C LEU A 13 -12.31 2.73 -1.97
N HIS A 14 -11.17 3.33 -2.30
CA HIS A 14 -10.62 3.37 -3.64
C HIS A 14 -9.29 2.63 -3.70
N ASP A 15 -9.14 1.73 -4.67
CA ASP A 15 -7.90 0.99 -4.90
C ASP A 15 -6.84 1.93 -5.51
N LEU A 16 -5.66 1.97 -4.90
CA LEU A 16 -4.53 2.80 -5.34
C LEU A 16 -3.56 1.99 -6.21
N GLY A 17 -3.22 0.80 -5.75
CA GLY A 17 -2.32 -0.10 -6.44
C GLY A 17 -1.85 -1.26 -5.59
N ILE A 18 -1.11 -2.16 -6.21
CA ILE A 18 -0.66 -3.42 -5.63
C ILE A 18 0.86 -3.45 -5.65
N ILE A 19 1.42 -3.79 -4.49
CA ILE A 19 2.84 -4.13 -4.35
C ILE A 19 3.00 -5.64 -4.18
N LYS A 20 4.14 -6.15 -4.64
CA LYS A 20 4.55 -7.53 -4.44
C LYS A 20 6.07 -7.58 -4.31
N ASP A 21 6.54 -8.16 -3.21
CA ASP A 21 7.97 -8.40 -2.96
C ASP A 21 8.81 -7.11 -3.17
N GLY A 22 8.24 -5.98 -2.76
CA GLY A 22 8.84 -4.64 -2.83
C GLY A 22 8.70 -3.88 -4.14
N ASP A 23 8.15 -4.50 -5.17
CA ASP A 23 7.89 -3.88 -6.45
C ASP A 23 6.40 -3.50 -6.61
N VAL A 24 6.15 -2.37 -7.27
CA VAL A 24 4.79 -2.00 -7.71
C VAL A 24 4.44 -2.88 -8.91
N VAL A 25 3.49 -3.79 -8.72
CA VAL A 25 3.03 -4.70 -9.79
C VAL A 25 1.77 -4.19 -10.48
N GLU A 26 0.98 -3.35 -9.81
CA GLU A 26 -0.20 -2.72 -10.38
C GLU A 26 -0.34 -1.29 -9.88
N CYS A 27 -0.51 -0.35 -10.81
CA CYS A 27 -0.72 1.07 -10.52
C CYS A 27 -2.11 1.44 -11.05
N ILE A 28 -3.08 1.53 -10.14
CA ILE A 28 -4.49 1.79 -10.47
C ILE A 28 -4.75 3.30 -10.47
N GLU A 29 -4.18 4.02 -9.49
CA GLU A 29 -4.30 5.46 -9.33
C GLU A 29 -3.03 6.18 -9.79
N LYS A 30 -3.21 7.33 -10.46
CA LYS A 30 -2.12 8.04 -11.11
C LYS A 30 -1.28 8.79 -10.09
N GLY A 31 -0.10 8.25 -9.81
CA GLY A 31 0.85 8.80 -8.84
C GLY A 31 1.07 7.89 -7.64
N PHE A 32 0.36 6.77 -7.57
CA PHE A 32 0.59 5.74 -6.55
C PHE A 32 2.03 5.25 -6.55
N GLU A 33 2.60 4.95 -7.72
CA GLU A 33 3.97 4.43 -7.82
C GLU A 33 5.02 5.42 -7.30
N ASP A 34 4.90 6.71 -7.62
CA ASP A 34 5.80 7.75 -7.10
C ASP A 34 5.65 7.91 -5.59
N TRP A 35 4.40 7.93 -5.10
CA TRP A 35 4.11 8.06 -3.68
C TRP A 35 4.64 6.87 -2.87
N ILE A 36 4.33 5.63 -3.27
CA ILE A 36 4.73 4.44 -2.51
C ILE A 36 6.24 4.27 -2.52
N ARG A 37 6.94 4.60 -3.62
CA ARG A 37 8.40 4.61 -3.63
C ARG A 37 8.98 5.64 -2.67
N TRP A 38 8.40 6.84 -2.59
CA TRP A 38 8.81 7.84 -1.62
C TRP A 38 8.54 7.38 -0.18
N GLU A 39 7.39 6.76 0.06
CA GLU A 39 6.99 6.27 1.38
C GLU A 39 7.90 5.14 1.87
N LEU A 40 8.19 4.15 1.01
CA LEU A 40 9.12 3.05 1.30
C LEU A 40 10.57 3.51 1.47
N SER A 41 10.92 4.72 1.02
CA SER A 41 12.22 5.32 1.29
C SER A 41 12.34 5.92 2.70
N GLN A 42 11.23 6.08 3.42
CA GLN A 42 11.24 6.65 4.76
C GLN A 42 11.76 5.61 5.78
N PRO A 43 12.63 6.01 6.72
CA PRO A 43 13.18 5.12 7.73
C PRO A 43 12.14 4.61 8.75
N THR A 44 10.95 5.20 8.76
CA THR A 44 9.83 4.84 9.63
C THR A 44 8.84 3.89 8.95
N THR A 45 9.02 3.62 7.66
CA THR A 45 8.14 2.73 6.91
C THR A 45 8.58 1.28 7.11
N PRO A 46 7.67 0.36 7.42
CA PRO A 46 7.98 -1.06 7.55
C PRO A 46 8.58 -1.61 6.26
N ASP A 47 9.45 -2.60 6.40
CA ASP A 47 10.05 -3.27 5.26
C ASP A 47 8.99 -4.07 4.49
N LEU A 48 9.20 -4.23 3.19
CA LEU A 48 8.31 -4.98 2.30
C LEU A 48 8.35 -6.48 2.56
N ASP A 49 9.44 -6.93 3.18
CA ASP A 49 9.62 -8.27 3.71
C ASP A 49 8.92 -8.49 5.06
N ASP A 50 8.29 -7.45 5.64
CA ASP A 50 7.47 -7.51 6.85
C ASP A 50 5.98 -7.23 6.54
N PRO A 51 5.22 -8.26 6.10
CA PRO A 51 3.79 -8.18 5.84
C PRO A 51 3.00 -7.54 6.96
N ASP A 52 3.25 -8.01 8.18
CA ASP A 52 2.45 -7.68 9.35
C ASP A 52 2.72 -6.24 9.75
N GLY A 53 3.98 -5.79 9.67
CA GLY A 53 4.37 -4.40 9.86
C GLY A 53 3.67 -3.46 8.88
N ILE A 54 3.59 -3.82 7.58
CA ILE A 54 2.87 -3.01 6.59
C ILE A 54 1.38 -2.97 6.90
N LEU A 55 0.76 -4.11 7.21
CA LEU A 55 -0.67 -4.14 7.53
C LEU A 55 -0.99 -3.28 8.76
N GLU A 56 -0.18 -3.36 9.82
CA GLU A 56 -0.35 -2.55 11.03
C GLU A 56 -0.14 -1.05 10.75
N ALA A 57 0.93 -0.69 10.04
CA ALA A 57 1.24 0.71 9.74
C ALA A 57 0.17 1.38 8.87
N TYR A 58 -0.49 0.60 8.01
CA TYR A 58 -1.48 1.07 7.08
C TYR A 58 -2.87 0.48 7.37
N GLU A 59 -3.25 0.27 8.64
CA GLU A 59 -4.64 0.02 9.04
C GLU A 59 -5.30 1.33 9.54
N GLY A 60 -5.16 2.40 8.76
CA GLY A 60 -5.51 3.76 9.17
C GLY A 60 -6.92 4.21 8.73
N PRO A 61 -7.40 5.34 9.29
CA PRO A 61 -8.71 5.90 8.93
C PRO A 61 -8.79 6.43 7.48
N TYR A 62 -7.65 6.66 6.82
CA TYR A 62 -7.57 7.23 5.47
C TYR A 62 -6.90 6.32 4.45
N LEU A 63 -6.05 5.39 4.90
CA LEU A 63 -5.25 4.52 4.06
C LEU A 63 -5.26 3.12 4.68
N ILE A 64 -5.57 2.13 3.84
CA ILE A 64 -5.67 0.72 4.20
C ILE A 64 -4.71 -0.09 3.34
N ALA A 65 -3.85 -0.89 3.95
CA ALA A 65 -3.19 -2.01 3.29
C ALA A 65 -3.94 -3.30 3.62
N LYS A 66 -4.16 -4.14 2.61
CA LYS A 66 -4.71 -5.48 2.80
C LYS A 66 -3.97 -6.51 1.95
N VAL A 67 -3.84 -7.72 2.48
CA VAL A 67 -3.36 -8.85 1.68
C VAL A 67 -4.42 -9.23 0.66
N VAL A 68 -3.99 -9.42 -0.58
CA VAL A 68 -4.81 -10.00 -1.64
C VAL A 68 -4.17 -11.31 -2.08
N ASP A 69 -4.82 -12.43 -1.76
CA ASP A 69 -4.49 -13.72 -2.36
C ASP A 69 -5.05 -13.76 -3.79
N GLU A 70 -4.33 -14.39 -4.71
CA GLU A 70 -4.77 -14.56 -6.10
C GLU A 70 -5.95 -15.55 -6.22
#